data_AF-A0A2H9U046-F1
#
_entry.id   AF-A0A2H9U046-F1
#
_cell.length_a   1.000
_cell.length_b   1.000
_cell.length_c   1.000
_cell.angle_alpha   90.00
_cell.angle_beta   90.00
_cell.angle_gamma   90.00
#
_symmetry.space_group_name_H-M   'P 1'
#
loop_
_entity.id
_entity.type
_entity.pdbx_description
1 polymer ?
#
loop_
_entity_poly.entity_id
_entity_poly.type
_entity_poly.pdbx_seq_one_letter_code
_entity_poly.pdbx_strand_id
1 'polypeptide(L)'
;MSITIKWFPLFIALSCAANTAVANEEWQPQEQAREQQAQQDLATVAKELGTARARLAEAQRLSKELAGQFANNEQQLTELNAQWQQASSDMNEIFAVTRQGASDAVKLLSESAVEGQHPDRLVPLKTMAQEKQVPDRAALALL
;
A
#
# COMPACT_ATOMS: atom_id res chain seq x y z
N MET A 1 -61.04 -96.19 35.42
CA MET A 1 -59.70 -96.42 36.02
C MET A 1 -58.76 -95.39 35.39
N SER A 2 -58.60 -94.23 36.04
CA SER A 2 -57.46 -93.84 36.91
C SER A 2 -56.22 -93.34 36.14
N ILE A 3 -56.24 -92.02 35.88
CA ILE A 3 -55.19 -90.97 35.98
C ILE A 3 -53.75 -91.31 35.54
N THR A 4 -53.20 -90.52 34.61
CA THR A 4 -51.95 -89.74 34.83
C THR A 4 -51.85 -88.58 33.83
N ILE A 5 -51.81 -87.37 34.37
CA ILE A 5 -51.59 -86.08 33.69
C ILE A 5 -50.08 -85.94 33.45
N LYS A 6 -49.65 -85.72 32.21
CA LYS A 6 -48.26 -85.40 31.87
C LYS A 6 -48.21 -84.03 31.20
N TRP A 7 -47.85 -83.06 32.03
CA TRP A 7 -47.57 -81.66 31.73
C TRP A 7 -46.44 -81.57 30.69
N PHE A 8 -46.73 -81.04 29.50
CA PHE A 8 -45.71 -80.66 28.52
C PHE A 8 -45.63 -79.12 28.47
N PRO A 9 -44.47 -78.51 28.74
CA PRO A 9 -44.34 -77.07 28.78
C PRO A 9 -44.27 -76.48 27.37
N LEU A 10 -44.89 -75.32 27.29
CA LEU A 10 -45.03 -74.43 26.14
C LEU A 10 -43.64 -73.85 25.79
N PHE A 11 -43.06 -74.27 24.66
CA PHE A 11 -41.84 -73.69 24.10
C PHE A 11 -42.13 -72.31 23.48
N ILE A 12 -42.21 -71.27 24.30
CA ILE A 12 -42.02 -69.89 23.84
C ILE A 12 -41.33 -69.12 24.96
N ALA A 13 -40.00 -69.04 24.92
CA ALA A 13 -39.26 -68.04 25.68
C ALA A 13 -37.91 -67.73 25.01
N LEU A 14 -37.91 -66.59 24.30
CA LEU A 14 -36.90 -65.55 24.49
C LEU A 14 -35.49 -65.76 23.91
N SER A 15 -35.38 -65.80 22.58
CA SER A 15 -34.12 -65.56 21.86
C SER A 15 -33.90 -64.05 21.58
N CYS A 16 -33.97 -63.18 22.60
CA CYS A 16 -33.72 -61.74 22.44
C CYS A 16 -32.72 -61.13 23.43
N ALA A 17 -32.11 -61.90 24.35
CA ALA A 17 -31.25 -61.32 25.38
C ALA A 17 -29.73 -61.36 25.08
N ALA A 18 -29.29 -61.92 23.95
CA ALA A 18 -27.85 -62.05 23.64
C ALA A 18 -27.28 -60.89 22.76
N ASN A 19 -28.13 -60.07 22.15
CA ASN A 19 -27.67 -59.06 21.17
C ASN A 19 -27.39 -57.67 21.75
N THR A 20 -27.64 -57.41 23.04
CA THR A 20 -27.40 -56.08 23.63
C THR A 20 -26.01 -55.92 24.25
N ALA A 21 -25.32 -57.02 24.58
CA ALA A 21 -23.97 -56.96 25.15
C ALA A 21 -22.89 -56.75 24.06
N VAL A 22 -23.03 -57.42 22.90
CA VAL A 22 -22.06 -57.31 21.79
C VAL A 22 -22.21 -56.00 21.03
N ALA A 23 -23.41 -55.40 21.01
CA ALA A 23 -23.59 -54.06 20.43
C ALA A 23 -22.75 -53.02 21.19
N ASN A 24 -22.79 -53.00 22.52
CA ASN A 24 -22.17 -51.93 23.32
C ASN A 24 -20.63 -51.86 23.23
N GLU A 25 -19.94 -52.95 22.91
CA GLU A 25 -18.47 -52.99 22.89
C GLU A 25 -17.87 -52.42 21.58
N GLU A 26 -18.59 -52.52 20.45
CA GLU A 26 -18.13 -51.97 19.16
C GLU A 26 -18.43 -50.46 18.99
N TRP A 27 -19.47 -49.94 19.67
CA TRP A 27 -19.84 -48.51 19.60
C TRP A 27 -18.85 -47.58 20.34
N GLN A 28 -18.30 -48.01 21.48
CA GLN A 28 -17.37 -47.20 22.27
C GLN A 28 -16.09 -46.79 21.52
N PRO A 29 -15.35 -47.70 20.86
CA PRO A 29 -14.16 -47.32 20.11
C PRO A 29 -14.49 -46.45 18.90
N GLN A 30 -15.68 -46.61 18.29
CA GLN A 30 -16.10 -45.79 17.16
C GLN A 30 -16.42 -44.34 17.57
N GLU A 31 -17.08 -44.13 18.71
CA GLU A 31 -17.36 -42.79 19.23
C GLU A 31 -16.07 -42.09 19.67
N GLN A 32 -15.16 -42.80 20.34
CA GLN A 32 -13.84 -42.28 20.69
C GLN A 32 -13.04 -41.85 19.46
N ALA A 33 -13.10 -42.62 18.36
CA ALA A 33 -12.45 -42.25 17.11
C ALA A 33 -13.07 -40.98 16.49
N ARG A 34 -14.41 -40.84 16.53
CA ARG A 34 -15.09 -39.62 16.07
C ARG A 34 -14.71 -38.40 16.89
N GLU A 35 -14.68 -38.52 18.20
CA GLU A 35 -14.29 -37.42 19.09
C GLU A 35 -12.83 -37.00 18.85
N GLN A 36 -11.92 -37.96 18.70
CA GLN A 36 -10.52 -37.68 18.37
C GLN A 36 -10.38 -36.96 17.03
N GLN A 37 -11.11 -37.41 16.00
CA GLN A 37 -11.10 -36.77 14.69
C GLN A 37 -11.66 -35.34 14.76
N ALA A 38 -12.78 -35.14 15.47
CA ALA A 38 -13.35 -33.82 15.68
C ALA A 38 -12.39 -32.86 16.40
N GLN A 39 -11.63 -33.35 17.39
CA GLN A 39 -10.60 -32.56 18.08
C GLN A 39 -9.43 -32.19 17.15
N GLN A 40 -9.00 -33.11 16.29
CA GLN A 40 -7.95 -32.86 15.30
C GLN A 40 -8.39 -31.83 14.25
N ASP A 41 -9.62 -31.94 13.76
CA ASP A 41 -10.21 -31.01 12.81
C ASP A 41 -10.32 -29.60 13.42
N LEU A 42 -10.79 -29.50 14.66
CA LEU A 42 -10.87 -28.23 15.38
C LEU A 42 -9.46 -27.61 15.54
N ALA A 43 -8.48 -28.40 15.97
CA ALA A 43 -7.10 -27.93 16.11
C ALA A 43 -6.53 -27.40 14.78
N THR A 44 -6.84 -28.08 13.66
CA THR A 44 -6.44 -27.66 12.32
C THR A 44 -7.08 -26.33 11.93
N VAL A 45 -8.41 -26.22 12.05
CA VAL A 45 -9.14 -24.98 11.75
C VAL A 45 -8.68 -23.82 12.64
N ALA A 46 -8.47 -24.06 13.93
CA ALA A 46 -7.99 -23.05 14.86
C ALA A 46 -6.61 -22.50 14.45
N LYS A 47 -5.70 -23.39 13.99
CA LYS A 47 -4.38 -23.01 13.49
C LYS A 47 -4.48 -22.21 12.19
N GLU A 48 -5.30 -22.65 11.24
CA GLU A 48 -5.52 -21.94 9.97
C GLU A 48 -6.10 -20.55 10.20
N LEU A 49 -7.09 -20.46 11.08
CA LEU A 49 -7.76 -19.21 11.43
C LEU A 49 -6.80 -18.26 12.16
N GLY A 50 -5.96 -18.77 13.07
CA GLY A 50 -4.88 -18.00 13.69
C GLY A 50 -3.89 -17.45 12.65
N THR A 51 -3.49 -18.28 11.69
CA THR A 51 -2.60 -17.88 10.59
C THR A 51 -3.24 -16.82 9.69
N ALA A 52 -4.51 -16.99 9.33
CA ALA A 52 -5.25 -16.04 8.50
C ALA A 52 -5.41 -14.69 9.20
N ARG A 53 -5.72 -14.69 10.50
CA ARG A 53 -5.79 -13.47 11.32
C ARG A 53 -4.44 -12.76 11.40
N ALA A 54 -3.34 -13.49 11.58
CA ALA A 54 -2.00 -12.91 11.59
C ALA A 54 -1.64 -12.25 10.25
N ARG A 55 -1.93 -12.92 9.13
CA ARG A 55 -1.73 -12.36 7.79
C ARG A 55 -2.57 -11.10 7.54
N LEU A 56 -3.83 -11.11 7.98
CA LEU A 56 -4.71 -9.95 7.87
C LEU A 56 -4.22 -8.77 8.71
N ALA A 57 -3.79 -9.01 9.95
CA ALA A 57 -3.24 -7.97 10.82
C ALA A 57 -1.97 -7.35 10.21
N GLU A 58 -1.08 -8.18 9.65
CA GLU A 58 0.14 -7.70 8.99
C GLU A 58 -0.17 -6.89 7.72
N ALA A 59 -1.09 -7.37 6.88
CA ALA A 59 -1.53 -6.62 5.69
C ALA A 59 -2.17 -5.27 6.07
N GLN A 60 -2.97 -5.22 7.13
CA GLN A 60 -3.55 -3.97 7.63
C GLN A 60 -2.48 -3.02 8.17
N ARG A 61 -1.46 -3.54 8.88
CA ARG A 61 -0.33 -2.75 9.37
C ARG A 61 0.45 -2.14 8.21
N LEU A 62 0.80 -2.94 7.21
CA LEU A 62 1.49 -2.49 6.00
C LEU A 62 0.67 -1.47 5.21
N SER A 63 -0.64 -1.70 5.07
CA SER A 63 -1.54 -0.75 4.40
C SER A 63 -1.56 0.61 5.09
N LYS A 64 -1.62 0.65 6.43
CA LYS A 64 -1.57 1.91 7.20
C LYS A 64 -0.22 2.62 7.05
N GLU A 65 0.87 1.85 7.11
CA GLU A 65 2.22 2.38 6.93
C GLU A 65 2.38 3.01 5.53
N LEU A 66 1.99 2.29 4.48
CA LEU A 66 2.06 2.79 3.11
C LEU A 66 1.18 4.03 2.93
N ALA A 67 -0.04 4.03 3.47
CA ALA A 67 -0.91 5.20 3.41
C ALA A 67 -0.27 6.42 4.08
N GLY A 68 0.41 6.24 5.22
CA GLY A 68 1.18 7.29 5.88
C GLY A 68 2.34 7.81 5.03
N GLN A 69 3.10 6.91 4.41
CA GLN A 69 4.20 7.27 3.50
C GLN A 69 3.69 8.03 2.27
N PHE A 70 2.60 7.57 1.64
CA PHE A 70 1.99 8.27 0.52
C PHE A 70 1.52 9.68 0.90
N ALA A 71 0.85 9.83 2.04
CA ALA A 71 0.40 11.16 2.50
C ALA A 71 1.58 12.12 2.76
N ASN A 72 2.66 11.63 3.38
CA ASN A 72 3.87 12.43 3.60
C ASN A 72 4.55 12.81 2.28
N ASN A 73 4.70 11.86 1.37
CA ASN A 73 5.29 12.12 0.05
C ASN A 73 4.49 13.16 -0.75
N GLU A 74 3.16 13.07 -0.73
CA GLU A 74 2.29 14.04 -1.41
C GLU A 74 2.46 15.45 -0.83
N GLN A 75 2.56 15.56 0.50
CA GLN A 75 2.82 16.83 1.17
C GLN A 75 4.20 17.40 0.77
N GLN A 76 5.24 16.57 0.76
CA GLN A 76 6.59 16.98 0.36
C GLN A 76 6.65 17.42 -1.10
N LEU A 77 5.99 16.69 -2.01
CA LEU A 77 5.94 17.05 -3.43
C LEU A 77 5.19 18.36 -3.65
N THR A 78 4.09 18.58 -2.92
CA THR A 78 3.34 19.83 -2.98
C THR A 78 4.19 21.02 -2.53
N GLU A 79 4.87 20.87 -1.40
CA GLU A 79 5.76 21.90 -0.85
C GLU A 79 6.93 22.21 -1.80
N LEU A 80 7.60 21.16 -2.30
CA LEU A 80 8.72 21.33 -3.22
C LEU A 80 8.29 21.99 -4.54
N ASN A 81 7.11 21.65 -5.05
CA ASN A 81 6.58 22.28 -6.25
C ASN A 81 6.21 23.76 -6.02
N ALA A 82 5.68 24.11 -4.84
CA ALA A 82 5.42 25.48 -4.46
C ALA A 82 6.71 26.30 -4.36
N GLN A 83 7.73 25.77 -3.68
CA GLN A 83 9.05 26.40 -3.58
C GLN A 83 9.69 26.61 -4.96
N TRP A 84 9.59 25.59 -5.82
CA TRP A 84 10.11 25.70 -7.18
C TRP A 84 9.37 26.76 -8.00
N GLN A 85 8.04 26.82 -7.90
CA GLN A 85 7.24 27.81 -8.60
C GLN A 85 7.60 29.23 -8.14
N GLN A 86 7.82 29.42 -6.83
CA GLN A 86 8.28 30.69 -6.28
C GLN A 86 9.66 31.05 -6.82
N ALA A 87 10.64 30.14 -6.73
CA ALA A 87 11.99 30.38 -7.22
C ALA A 87 12.02 30.69 -8.73
N SER A 88 11.18 30.02 -9.52
CA SER A 88 11.02 30.32 -10.94
C SER A 88 10.40 31.69 -11.20
N SER A 89 9.46 32.12 -10.35
CA SER A 89 8.86 33.46 -10.42
C SER A 89 9.90 34.53 -10.08
N ASP A 90 10.59 34.37 -8.95
CA ASP A 90 11.64 35.28 -8.49
C ASP A 90 12.74 35.43 -9.55
N MET A 91 13.14 34.32 -10.16
CA MET A 91 14.11 34.34 -11.24
C MET A 91 13.58 35.11 -12.47
N ASN A 92 12.33 34.89 -12.89
CA ASN A 92 11.74 35.67 -13.98
C ASN A 92 11.74 37.17 -13.69
N GLU A 93 11.49 37.58 -12.45
CA GLU A 93 11.58 38.97 -12.02
C GLU A 93 13.00 39.52 -12.12
N ILE A 94 14.01 38.80 -11.62
CA ILE A 94 15.42 39.20 -11.69
C ILE A 94 15.88 39.34 -13.15
N PHE A 95 15.51 38.40 -14.02
CA PHE A 95 15.85 38.47 -15.44
C PHE A 95 15.13 39.62 -16.14
N ALA A 96 13.88 39.92 -15.77
CA ALA A 96 13.15 41.08 -16.29
C ALA A 96 13.83 42.40 -15.89
N VAL A 97 14.22 42.55 -14.63
CA VAL A 97 14.95 43.73 -14.14
C VAL A 97 16.30 43.86 -14.83
N THR A 98 17.03 42.75 -15.00
CA THR A 98 18.33 42.73 -15.67
C THR A 98 18.19 43.15 -17.14
N ARG A 99 17.18 42.64 -17.85
CA ARG A 99 16.85 43.02 -19.23
C ARG A 99 16.53 44.51 -19.32
N GLN A 100 15.72 45.01 -18.39
CA GLN A 100 15.35 46.42 -18.34
C GLN A 100 16.58 47.30 -18.13
N GLY A 101 17.42 46.96 -17.14
CA GLY A 101 18.67 47.68 -16.88
C GLY A 101 19.63 47.67 -18.07
N ALA A 102 19.75 46.54 -18.78
CA ALA A 102 20.55 46.46 -20.00
C ALA A 102 19.97 47.36 -21.11
N SER A 103 18.64 47.38 -21.27
CA SER A 103 17.95 48.22 -22.26
C SER A 103 18.15 49.72 -21.98
N ASP A 104 18.06 50.11 -20.71
CA ASP A 104 18.27 51.50 -20.28
C ASP A 104 19.74 51.91 -20.42
N ALA A 105 20.68 51.01 -20.11
CA ALA A 105 22.11 51.23 -20.34
C ALA A 105 22.42 51.40 -21.83
N VAL A 106 21.84 50.58 -22.72
CA VAL A 106 22.02 50.73 -24.18
C VAL A 106 21.52 52.09 -24.64
N LYS A 107 20.32 52.53 -24.22
CA LYS A 107 19.80 53.85 -24.57
C LYS A 107 20.74 54.96 -24.14
N LEU A 108 21.10 55.00 -22.85
CA LEU A 108 21.97 56.02 -22.28
C LEU A 108 23.34 56.07 -22.97
N LEU A 109 23.94 54.91 -23.22
CA LEU A 109 25.29 54.81 -23.76
C LEU A 109 25.36 55.02 -25.27
N SER A 110 24.26 54.78 -26.00
CA SER A 110 24.18 55.00 -27.45
C SER A 110 24.19 56.48 -27.84
N GLU A 111 23.80 57.37 -26.92
CA GLU A 111 23.85 58.83 -27.10
C GLU A 111 25.25 59.40 -26.78
N SER A 112 26.18 58.58 -26.30
CA SER A 112 27.53 59.01 -25.93
C SER A 112 28.40 59.27 -27.17
N ALA A 113 29.18 60.36 -27.13
CA ALA A 113 30.19 60.66 -28.15
C ALA A 113 31.27 59.56 -28.31
N VAL A 114 31.43 58.68 -27.32
CA VAL A 114 32.39 57.57 -27.33
C VAL A 114 31.89 56.38 -28.17
N GLU A 115 30.59 56.32 -28.49
CA GLU A 115 30.02 55.23 -29.31
C GLU A 115 30.63 55.18 -30.72
N GLY A 116 30.95 56.34 -31.30
CA GLY A 116 31.61 56.40 -32.61
C GLY A 116 33.03 55.81 -32.62
N GLN A 117 33.69 55.69 -31.46
CA GLN A 117 35.04 55.13 -31.33
C GLN A 117 35.04 53.63 -31.03
N HIS A 118 33.98 53.14 -30.39
CA HIS A 118 33.84 51.74 -29.98
C HIS A 118 32.42 51.20 -30.25
N PRO A 119 32.07 50.96 -31.53
CA PRO A 119 30.71 50.59 -31.93
C PRO A 119 30.25 49.22 -31.40
N ASP A 120 31.19 48.31 -31.11
CA ASP A 120 30.87 46.95 -30.65
C ASP A 120 30.64 46.85 -29.13
N ARG A 121 30.95 47.91 -28.36
CA ARG A 121 30.95 47.85 -26.89
C ARG A 121 29.56 47.59 -26.29
N LEU A 122 28.50 47.95 -27.02
CA LEU A 122 27.13 47.75 -26.59
C LEU A 122 26.56 46.40 -27.02
N VAL A 123 27.26 45.60 -27.83
CA VAL A 123 26.76 44.30 -28.31
C VAL A 123 26.35 43.38 -27.14
N PRO A 124 27.15 43.19 -26.07
CA PRO A 124 26.74 42.34 -24.95
C PRO A 124 25.46 42.84 -24.25
N LEU A 125 25.34 44.15 -24.05
CA LEU A 125 24.15 44.75 -23.42
C LEU A 125 22.91 44.65 -24.32
N LYS A 126 23.09 44.79 -25.64
CA LYS A 126 22.02 44.59 -26.63
C LYS A 126 21.55 43.14 -26.63
N THR A 127 22.46 42.17 -26.55
CA THR A 127 22.13 40.75 -26.41
C THR A 127 21.33 40.50 -25.14
N MET A 128 21.81 40.97 -23.98
CA MET A 128 21.11 40.82 -22.70
C MET A 128 19.72 41.48 -22.70
N ALA A 129 19.57 42.64 -23.34
CA ALA A 129 18.28 43.34 -23.47
C ALA A 129 17.28 42.60 -24.38
N GLN A 130 17.75 41.75 -25.29
CA GLN A 130 16.95 40.98 -26.24
C GLN A 130 16.71 39.53 -25.80
N GLU A 131 17.51 39.02 -24.86
CA GLU A 131 17.42 37.65 -24.33
C GLU A 131 16.06 37.45 -23.63
N LYS A 132 15.23 36.58 -24.21
CA LYS A 132 13.88 36.26 -23.70
C LYS A 132 13.84 35.00 -22.85
N GLN A 133 14.85 34.15 -22.95
CA GLN A 133 14.86 32.86 -22.28
C GLN A 133 15.43 33.01 -20.88
N VAL A 134 14.66 32.54 -19.91
CA VAL A 134 15.10 32.29 -18.55
C VAL A 134 15.50 30.81 -18.49
N PRO A 135 16.60 30.43 -17.81
CA PRO A 135 17.02 29.03 -17.70
C PRO A 135 15.87 28.12 -17.22
N ASP A 136 15.64 26.99 -17.89
CA ASP A 136 14.62 26.04 -17.48
C ASP A 136 15.10 25.15 -16.30
N ARG A 137 14.23 24.24 -15.82
CA ARG A 137 14.57 23.29 -14.74
C ARG A 137 15.88 22.53 -14.98
N ALA A 138 16.11 22.06 -16.21
CA ALA A 138 17.30 21.29 -16.54
C ALA A 138 18.55 22.17 -16.51
N ALA A 139 18.43 23.42 -16.95
CA ALA A 139 19.53 24.37 -16.91
C ALA A 139 19.93 24.74 -15.48
N LEU A 140 18.99 24.83 -14.54
CA LEU A 140 19.26 25.11 -13.13
C LEU A 140 19.76 23.91 -12.33
N ALA A 141 19.38 22.69 -12.69
CA ALA A 141 19.82 21.47 -12.01
C ALA A 141 21.31 21.12 -12.24
N LEU A 142 21.99 21.85 -13.13
CA LEU A 142 23.39 21.66 -13.51
C LEU A 142 24.35 22.69 -12.88
N LEU A 143 23.83 23.61 -12.05
CA LEU A 143 24.59 24.61 -11.29
C LEU A 143 24.73 24.19 -9.83
#